data_AF-A0A7X4EVQ7-F1
#
_entry.id   AF-A0A7X4EVQ7-F1
#
_cell.length_a   1.000
_cell.length_b   1.000
_cell.length_c   1.000
_cell.angle_alpha   90.00
_cell.angle_beta   90.00
_cell.angle_gamma   90.00
#
_symmetry.space_group_name_H-M   'P 1'
#
loop_
_entity.id
_entity.type
_entity.pdbx_description
1 polymer ?
#
loop_
_entity_poly.entity_id
_entity_poly.type
_entity_poly.pdbx_seq_one_letter_code
_entity_poly.pdbx_strand_id
1 'polypeptide(L)' 'MSVHLNQDNVVPELLPDGASRRRLIHEDNVPGTQCRFDVLTLEAGGSMDLQLPRQGVDWAQVLN' A
#
# COMPACT_ATOMS: atom_id res chain seq x y z
N MET A 1 17.76 -3.31 14.32
CA MET A 1 16.71 -2.33 14.64
C MET A 1 15.41 -2.89 14.07
N SER A 2 14.36 -3.05 14.89
CA SER A 2 13.04 -3.48 14.43
C SER A 2 12.13 -2.26 14.34
N VAL A 3 11.46 -2.08 13.21
CA VAL A 3 10.45 -1.04 13.04
C VAL A 3 9.08 -1.69 13.18
N HIS A 4 8.30 -1.23 14.15
CA HIS A 4 6.92 -1.67 14.35
C HIS A 4 5.99 -0.64 13.68
N LEU A 5 5.42 -1.02 12.55
CA LEU A 5 4.47 -0.18 11.81
C LEU A 5 3.06 -0.63 12.14
N ASN A 6 2.30 0.24 12.80
CA ASN A 6 0.86 0.06 12.94
C ASN A 6 0.16 0.76 11.77
N GLN A 7 -0.58 0.00 10.96
CA GLN A 7 -1.36 0.54 9.84
C GLN A 7 -2.36 1.61 10.28
N ASP A 8 -2.83 1.57 11.53
CA ASP A 8 -3.83 2.51 12.05
C ASP A 8 -3.23 3.92 12.24
N ASN A 9 -1.89 4.02 12.31
CA ASN A 9 -1.17 5.28 12.42
C ASN A 9 -0.81 5.87 11.04
N VAL A 10 -1.12 5.17 9.95
CA VAL A 10 -0.88 5.64 8.59
C VAL A 10 -2.19 6.17 8.02
N VAL A 11 -2.24 7.49 7.81
CA VAL A 11 -3.41 8.14 7.20
C VAL A 11 -3.60 7.60 5.78
N PRO A 12 -4.79 7.06 5.43
CA PRO A 12 -5.05 6.59 4.09
C PRO A 12 -5.11 7.77 3.11
N GLU A 13 -4.40 7.61 2.00
CA GLU A 13 -4.54 8.44 0.81
C GLU A 13 -5.74 7.96 0.01
N LEU A 14 -6.68 8.86 -0.26
CA LEU A 14 -7.81 8.56 -1.14
C LEU A 14 -7.32 8.57 -2.59
N LEU A 15 -7.59 7.48 -3.29
CA LEU A 15 -7.33 7.33 -4.71
C LEU A 15 -8.65 7.49 -5.49
N PRO A 16 -8.59 7.64 -6.82
CA PRO A 16 -9.78 7.58 -7.66
C PRO A 16 -10.60 6.30 -7.45
N ASP A 17 -11.86 6.34 -7.88
CA ASP A 17 -12.74 5.16 -7.99
C ASP A 17 -13.02 4.40 -6.68
N GLY A 18 -13.01 5.11 -5.54
CA GLY A 18 -13.35 4.54 -4.23
C GLY A 18 -12.24 3.63 -3.67
N ALA A 19 -11.00 3.78 -4.17
CA ALA A 19 -9.84 3.11 -3.62
C ALA A 19 -9.17 3.97 -2.55
N SER A 20 -8.52 3.33 -1.59
CA SER A 20 -7.61 4.00 -0.65
C SER A 20 -6.30 3.26 -0.53
N ARG A 21 -5.22 4.01 -0.30
CA ARG A 21 -3.87 3.50 -0.14
C ARG A 21 -3.30 3.89 1.22
N ARG A 22 -2.70 2.94 1.93
CA ARG A 22 -1.81 3.20 3.05
C ARG A 22 -0.42 2.73 2.69
N ARG A 23 0.54 3.66 2.67
CA ARG A 23 1.94 3.35 2.44
C ARG A 23 2.62 3.02 3.77
N LEU A 24 2.79 1.73 4.06
CA LEU A 24 3.32 1.28 5.35
C LEU A 24 4.84 1.29 5.38
N ILE A 25 5.51 0.88 4.29
CA ILE A 25 6.98 0.95 4.19
C ILE A 25 7.34 1.82 3.01
N HIS A 26 8.10 2.89 3.26
CA HIS A 26 8.63 3.85 2.31
C HIS A 26 9.76 4.65 2.95
N GLU A 27 10.58 5.33 2.14
CA GLU A 27 11.69 6.12 2.67
C GLU A 27 11.23 7.18 3.69
N ASP A 28 10.04 7.75 3.52
CA ASP A 28 9.49 8.78 4.42
C ASP A 28 9.19 8.27 5.83
N ASN A 29 8.96 6.96 6.01
CA ASN A 29 8.59 6.38 7.31
C ASN A 29 9.51 5.26 7.79
N VAL A 30 10.33 4.70 6.90
CA VAL A 30 11.41 3.75 7.19
C VAL A 30 12.65 4.15 6.38
N PRO A 31 13.46 5.11 6.87
CA PRO A 31 14.65 5.57 6.17
C PRO A 31 15.65 4.44 5.89
N GLY A 32 16.21 4.41 4.68
CA GLY A 32 17.12 3.37 4.21
C GLY A 32 16.45 2.07 3.79
N THR A 33 15.12 2.06 3.62
CA THR A 33 14.41 0.89 3.09
C THR A 33 14.68 0.70 1.60
N GLN A 34 14.87 -0.54 1.18
CA GLN A 34 14.97 -0.91 -0.24
C GLN A 34 13.65 -1.41 -0.82
N CYS A 35 12.61 -1.52 0.00
CA CYS A 35 11.30 -2.01 -0.40
C CYS A 35 10.19 -0.99 -0.09
N ARG A 36 9.12 -1.09 -0.86
CA ARG A 36 7.86 -0.36 -0.62
C ARG A 36 6.77 -1.37 -0.27
N PHE A 37 5.99 -1.08 0.75
CA PHE A 37 4.81 -1.86 1.09
C PHE A 37 3.59 -0.95 1.18
N ASP A 38 2.66 -1.13 0.24
CA ASP A 38 1.40 -0.39 0.17
C ASP A 38 0.25 -1.36 0.46
N VAL A 39 -0.69 -0.96 1.33
CA VAL A 39 -1.99 -1.64 1.48
C VAL A 39 -3.00 -0.86 0.68
N LEU A 40 -3.70 -1.57 -0.22
CA LEU A 40 -4.76 -1.01 -1.04
C LEU A 40 -6.09 -1.61 -0.60
N THR A 41 -7.05 -0.73 -0.34
CA THR A 41 -8.43 -1.11 0.02
C THR A 41 -9.35 -0.57 -1.04
N LEU A 42 -10.18 -1.44 -1.62
CA LEU A 42 -11.23 -1.09 -2.56
C LEU A 42 -12.57 -1.08 -1.82
N GLU A 43 -13.39 -0.08 -2.06
CA GLU A 43 -14.80 -0.12 -1.63
C GLU A 43 -15.58 -1.21 -2.39
N ALA A 44 -16.72 -1.61 -1.83
CA ALA A 44 -17.56 -2.65 -2.42
C ALA A 44 -18.02 -2.24 -3.84
N GLY A 45 -17.75 -3.09 -4.82
CA GLY A 45 -18.04 -2.82 -6.23
C GLY A 45 -17.05 -1.88 -6.92
N GLY A 46 -16.03 -1.39 -6.19
CA GLY A 46 -14.95 -0.58 -6.75
C GLY A 46 -13.95 -1.39 -7.57
N SER A 47 -13.28 -0.71 -8.49
CA SER A 47 -12.21 -1.26 -9.31
C SER A 47 -11.09 -0.23 -9.43
N MET A 48 -9.86 -0.68 -9.54
CA MET A 48 -8.71 0.21 -9.75
C MET A 48 -7.75 -0.40 -10.75
N ASP A 49 -7.37 0.40 -11.75
CA ASP A 49 -6.33 0.05 -12.70
C ASP A 49 -4.97 0.48 -12.16
N LEU A 50 -4.04 -0.48 -12.07
CA LEU A 50 -2.68 -0.24 -11.60
C LEU A 50 -1.69 -0.39 -12.74
N GLN A 51 -0.94 0.67 -13.01
CA GLN A 51 0.22 0.60 -13.89
C GLN A 51 1.45 0.21 -13.09
N LEU A 52 1.93 -0.99 -13.33
CA LEU A 52 3.02 -1.59 -12.57
C LEU A 52 4.17 -1.98 -13.52
N PRO A 53 5.42 -1.85 -13.07
CA PRO A 53 6.53 -2.39 -13.83
C PRO A 53 6.40 -3.92 -13.94
N ARG A 54 6.89 -4.48 -15.05
CA ARG A 54 6.79 -5.92 -15.35
C ARG A 54 7.56 -6.82 -14.38
N GLN A 55 8.43 -6.25 -13.55
CA GLN A 55 9.35 -6.96 -12.67
C GLN A 55 9.51 -6.18 -11.36
N GLY A 56 9.89 -6.88 -10.27
CA GLY A 56 10.20 -6.26 -8.99
C GLY A 56 8.97 -5.84 -8.17
N VAL A 57 7.80 -6.40 -8.48
CA VAL A 57 6.58 -6.18 -7.71
C VAL A 57 5.90 -7.51 -7.47
N ASP A 58 5.72 -7.84 -6.20
CA ASP A 58 4.92 -8.98 -5.75
C ASP A 58 3.55 -8.49 -5.30
N TRP A 59 2.50 -9.22 -5.68
CA TRP A 59 1.12 -8.93 -5.30
C TRP A 59 0.51 -10.07 -4.51
N ALA A 60 -0.20 -9.70 -3.45
CA ALA A 60 -1.06 -10.62 -2.73
C ALA A 60 -2.43 -9.94 -2.56
N GLN A 61 -3.48 -10.68 -2.89
CA GLN A 61 -4.85 -10.29 -2.55
C GLN A 61 -5.24 -11.01 -1.27
N VAL A 62 -5.60 -10.25 -0.25
CA VAL A 62 -6.20 -10.80 0.96
C VAL A 62 -7.70 -10.88 0.71
N LEU A 63 -8.25 -12.10 0.80
CA LEU A 63 -9.69 -12.34 0.71
C LEU A 63 -10.23 -12.35 2.14
N ASN A 64 -11.20 -11.49 2.41
CA ASN A 64 -11.86 -11.33 3.71
C ASN A 64 -13.27 -11.90 3.67
#